data_AF-A0A5J4ISL9-F1
#
_entry.id   AF-A0A5J4ISL9-F1
#
_cell.length_a   1.000
_cell.length_b   1.000
_cell.length_c   1.000
_cell.angle_alpha   90.00
_cell.angle_beta   90.00
_cell.angle_gamma   90.00
#
_symmetry.space_group_name_H-M   'P 1'
#
loop_
_entity.id
_entity.type
_entity.pdbx_description
1 polymer ?
#
loop_
_entity_poly.entity_id
_entity_poly.type
_entity_poly.pdbx_seq_one_letter_code
_entity_poly.pdbx_strand_id
1 'polypeptide(L)'
;MYINGIPVGKDNVPFTEFNSNIVRFKVQKPFTIAMKLVDWEENSGLGTESNRGNAFHAGDGGMVAVFKDASNKILTTTNANWKAQTFYTAPIKDLSCTSENGTTRLSSNCTTDTSDDGNSYYALHWKIPTDWQNEQFDDTTWPNATEFTNEEIGVDNKRSYTNFTDIFDDSTNNAQFIWSTNVVLDNEVLVRYTVK
;
A
#
# COMPACT_ATOMS: atom_id res chain seq x y z
N MET A 1 -5.04 6.87 -7.47
CA MET A 1 -3.96 7.89 -7.45
C MET A 1 -4.52 9.25 -7.80
N TYR A 2 -4.09 10.25 -7.05
CA TYR A 2 -4.44 11.65 -7.18
C TYR A 2 -3.16 12.48 -7.31
N ILE A 3 -3.26 13.59 -8.03
CA ILE A 3 -2.22 14.62 -8.15
C ILE A 3 -2.85 15.95 -7.76
N ASN A 4 -2.37 16.56 -6.68
CA ASN A 4 -2.96 17.78 -6.09
C ASN A 4 -4.50 17.67 -5.92
N GLY A 5 -4.98 16.50 -5.48
CA GLY A 5 -6.41 16.21 -5.31
C GLY A 5 -7.18 15.85 -6.57
N ILE A 6 -6.58 15.98 -7.76
CA ILE A 6 -7.23 15.59 -9.03
C ILE A 6 -7.02 14.09 -9.25
N PRO A 7 -8.09 13.28 -9.43
CA PRO A 7 -7.95 11.86 -9.73
C PRO A 7 -7.31 11.67 -11.11
N VAL A 8 -6.20 10.92 -11.17
CA VAL A 8 -5.46 10.66 -12.42
C VAL A 8 -5.39 9.19 -12.78
N GLY A 9 -5.63 8.29 -11.83
CA GLY A 9 -5.56 6.86 -12.06
C GLY A 9 -6.37 6.09 -11.02
N LYS A 10 -7.06 5.06 -11.48
CA LYS A 10 -7.67 4.03 -10.66
C LYS A 10 -7.17 2.70 -11.22
N ASP A 11 -6.98 1.72 -10.34
CA ASP A 11 -6.73 0.37 -10.81
C ASP A 11 -7.83 -0.07 -11.79
N ASN A 12 -7.41 -0.61 -12.93
CA ASN A 12 -8.27 -1.05 -14.03
C ASN A 12 -8.66 -2.52 -13.93
N VAL A 13 -7.99 -3.32 -13.10
CA VAL A 13 -8.39 -4.71 -12.87
C VAL A 13 -9.43 -4.74 -11.74
N PRO A 14 -10.47 -5.60 -11.85
CA PRO A 14 -11.16 -6.05 -10.65
C PRO A 14 -10.10 -6.65 -9.73
N PHE A 15 -10.29 -6.53 -8.42
CA PHE A 15 -9.28 -6.51 -7.36
C PHE A 15 -8.43 -7.82 -7.17
N THR A 16 -8.50 -8.75 -8.13
CA THR A 16 -7.65 -9.93 -8.38
C THR A 16 -7.18 -9.87 -9.85
N GLU A 17 -5.91 -9.82 -10.26
CA GLU A 17 -4.65 -10.36 -9.74
C GLU A 17 -3.59 -9.25 -9.52
N PHE A 18 -2.41 -9.62 -8.98
CA PHE A 18 -1.22 -8.76 -8.96
C PHE A 18 -0.98 -8.15 -10.35
N ASN A 19 -0.92 -6.83 -10.45
CA ASN A 19 -0.92 -6.13 -11.73
C ASN A 19 0.13 -5.03 -11.81
N SER A 20 0.24 -4.42 -12.99
CA SER A 20 1.01 -3.20 -13.19
C SER A 20 0.35 -2.34 -14.24
N ASN A 21 0.46 -1.02 -14.07
CA ASN A 21 -0.27 -0.04 -14.86
C ASN A 21 0.60 1.17 -15.16
N ILE A 22 0.34 1.80 -16.31
CA ILE A 22 0.94 3.09 -16.67
C ILE A 22 -0.15 4.16 -16.60
N VAL A 23 0.10 5.19 -15.78
CA VAL A 23 -0.77 6.36 -15.68
C VAL A 23 -0.05 7.57 -16.27
N ARG A 24 -0.78 8.40 -17.03
CA ARG A 24 -0.25 9.64 -17.61
C ARG A 24 -1.08 10.83 -17.14
N PHE A 25 -0.40 11.88 -16.70
CA PHE A 25 -1.02 13.12 -16.24
C PHE A 25 -0.12 14.31 -16.58
N LYS A 26 -0.65 15.53 -16.42
CA LYS A 26 0.09 16.78 -16.59
C LYS A 26 -0.03 17.60 -15.31
N VAL A 27 1.10 18.11 -14.82
CA VAL A 27 1.19 18.92 -13.60
C VAL A 27 2.43 19.80 -13.66
N GLN A 28 2.49 20.84 -12.83
CA GLN A 28 3.69 21.65 -12.59
C GLN A 28 4.28 21.31 -11.22
N LYS A 29 5.59 21.49 -11.05
CA LYS A 29 6.24 21.35 -9.73
C LYS A 29 6.06 22.61 -8.88
N PRO A 30 5.98 22.49 -7.54
CA PRO A 30 5.86 21.24 -6.80
C PRO A 30 4.46 20.61 -6.97
N PHE A 31 4.35 19.30 -6.75
CA PHE A 31 3.07 18.60 -6.71
C PHE A 31 3.08 17.44 -5.72
N THR A 32 1.92 17.13 -5.17
CA THR A 32 1.70 16.02 -4.25
C THR A 32 1.06 14.85 -4.99
N ILE A 33 1.66 13.68 -4.84
CA ILE A 33 1.10 12.40 -5.23
C ILE A 33 0.43 11.81 -4.00
N ALA A 34 -0.83 11.38 -4.15
CA ALA A 34 -1.58 10.72 -3.10
C ALA A 34 -2.24 9.44 -3.64
N MET A 35 -2.12 8.32 -2.93
CA MET A 35 -2.67 7.04 -3.35
C MET A 35 -3.41 6.37 -2.20
N LYS A 36 -4.60 5.85 -2.53
CA LYS A 36 -5.36 4.96 -1.67
C LYS A 36 -5.06 3.56 -2.16
N LEU A 37 -4.43 2.78 -1.30
CA LEU A 37 -4.01 1.42 -1.55
C LEU A 37 -4.89 0.54 -0.68
N VAL A 38 -5.41 -0.53 -1.26
CA VAL A 38 -6.26 -1.50 -0.57
C VAL A 38 -5.72 -2.87 -0.94
N ASP A 39 -5.59 -3.76 0.04
CA ASP A 39 -5.26 -5.17 -0.16
C ASP A 39 -6.53 -6.01 -0.39
N TRP A 40 -6.40 -7.13 -1.10
CA TRP A 40 -7.50 -8.02 -1.46
C TRP A 40 -8.03 -8.77 -0.23
N GLU A 41 -9.35 -8.76 -0.08
CA GLU A 41 -10.07 -9.66 0.82
C GLU A 41 -11.25 -10.30 0.08
N GLU A 42 -11.38 -11.62 0.22
CA GLU A 42 -12.55 -12.37 -0.26
C GLU A 42 -13.65 -12.37 0.81
N ASN A 43 -13.27 -12.52 2.08
CA ASN A 43 -14.17 -12.47 3.21
C ASN A 43 -14.27 -11.02 3.72
N SER A 44 -15.24 -10.28 3.17
CA SER A 44 -15.32 -8.83 3.41
C SER A 44 -15.46 -8.46 4.89
N GLY A 45 -14.63 -7.51 5.33
CA GLY A 45 -14.54 -7.06 6.71
C GLY A 45 -13.73 -7.99 7.63
N LEU A 46 -13.10 -9.03 7.09
CA LEU A 46 -12.20 -9.92 7.83
C LEU A 46 -10.75 -9.88 7.32
N GLY A 47 -10.46 -9.23 6.19
CA GLY A 47 -9.09 -9.08 5.67
C GLY A 47 -8.47 -10.39 5.20
N THR A 48 -9.28 -11.36 4.77
CA THR A 48 -8.80 -12.71 4.43
C THR A 48 -9.27 -13.19 3.07
N GLU A 49 -8.48 -14.09 2.50
CA GLU A 49 -8.70 -14.74 1.21
C GLU A 49 -8.55 -16.26 1.31
N SER A 50 -9.17 -16.99 0.38
CA SER A 50 -8.88 -18.41 0.20
C SER A 50 -7.53 -18.58 -0.49
N ASN A 51 -6.50 -18.96 0.28
CA ASN A 51 -5.15 -19.15 -0.24
C ASN A 51 -4.43 -20.29 0.48
N ARG A 52 -3.50 -20.95 -0.21
CA ARG A 52 -2.67 -22.07 0.32
C ARG A 52 -3.48 -23.15 1.04
N GLY A 53 -4.70 -23.43 0.58
CA GLY A 53 -5.58 -24.45 1.14
C GLY A 53 -6.29 -24.08 2.45
N ASN A 54 -6.25 -22.82 2.87
CA ASN A 54 -6.99 -22.29 4.02
C ASN A 54 -8.02 -21.28 3.55
N ALA A 55 -9.23 -21.31 4.11
CA ALA A 55 -10.29 -20.37 3.75
C ALA A 55 -10.10 -18.94 4.29
N PHE A 56 -9.29 -18.78 5.35
CA PHE A 56 -9.03 -17.49 6.00
C PHE A 56 -7.52 -17.23 6.13
N HIS A 57 -6.88 -16.97 4.99
CA HIS A 57 -5.47 -16.57 4.89
C HIS A 57 -5.38 -15.04 4.81
N ALA A 58 -4.45 -14.41 5.54
CA ALA A 58 -4.18 -12.98 5.38
C ALA A 58 -3.34 -12.75 4.10
N GLY A 59 -3.78 -11.88 3.21
CA GLY A 59 -3.02 -11.47 2.04
C GLY A 59 -1.80 -10.63 2.41
N ASP A 60 -0.99 -10.29 1.43
CA ASP A 60 0.00 -9.22 1.55
C ASP A 60 -0.26 -8.15 0.49
N GLY A 61 -0.21 -6.90 0.94
CA GLY A 61 -0.34 -5.73 0.08
C GLY A 61 1.00 -5.34 -0.54
N GLY A 62 1.27 -4.03 -0.52
CA GLY A 62 2.51 -3.47 -1.05
C GLY A 62 2.32 -2.76 -2.38
N MET A 63 3.13 -1.72 -2.59
CA MET A 63 3.05 -0.88 -3.77
C MET A 63 4.43 -0.35 -4.16
N VAL A 64 4.75 -0.41 -5.45
CA VAL A 64 5.98 0.13 -6.02
C VAL A 64 5.65 1.05 -7.20
N ALA A 65 6.34 2.19 -7.31
CA ALA A 65 6.22 3.06 -8.48
C ALA A 65 7.47 3.88 -8.78
N VAL A 66 7.58 4.20 -10.07
CA VAL A 66 8.57 5.13 -10.62
C VAL A 66 7.83 6.24 -11.36
N PHE A 67 8.13 7.49 -11.01
CA PHE A 67 7.55 8.67 -11.64
C PHE A 67 8.60 9.30 -12.56
N LYS A 68 8.28 9.39 -13.86
CA LYS A 68 9.16 9.95 -14.89
C LYS A 68 8.54 11.20 -15.51
N ASP A 69 9.37 12.14 -15.96
CA ASP A 69 8.93 13.26 -16.79
C ASP A 69 8.77 12.85 -18.27
N ALA A 70 8.35 13.79 -19.12
CA ALA A 70 8.17 13.55 -20.55
C ALA A 70 9.46 13.20 -21.31
N SER A 71 10.63 13.44 -20.71
CA SER A 71 11.95 13.10 -21.24
C SER A 71 12.49 11.78 -20.63
N ASN A 72 11.65 11.00 -19.96
CA ASN A 72 12.00 9.77 -19.22
C ASN A 72 12.95 9.96 -18.04
N LYS A 73 13.19 11.20 -17.57
CA LYS A 73 13.96 11.43 -16.36
C LYS A 73 13.14 11.04 -15.14
N ILE A 74 13.71 10.23 -14.25
CA ILE A 74 13.08 9.88 -12.98
C ILE A 74 13.00 11.12 -12.09
N LEU A 75 11.79 11.44 -11.65
CA LEU A 75 11.49 12.53 -10.73
C LEU A 75 11.48 12.06 -9.27
N THR A 76 10.91 10.87 -9.02
CA THR A 76 10.89 10.20 -7.73
C THR A 76 10.55 8.72 -7.90
N THR A 77 10.91 7.92 -6.89
CA THR A 77 10.53 6.51 -6.74
C THR A 77 9.86 6.31 -5.38
N THR A 78 9.13 5.22 -5.22
CA THR A 78 8.67 4.78 -3.89
C THR A 78 9.86 4.40 -3.01
N ASN A 79 9.85 4.91 -1.78
CA ASN A 79 10.87 4.71 -0.74
C ASN A 79 10.36 5.21 0.63
N ALA A 80 11.16 5.08 1.68
CA ALA A 80 10.83 5.45 3.06
C ALA A 80 10.60 6.96 3.30
N ASN A 81 10.81 7.83 2.31
CA ASN A 81 10.46 9.25 2.44
C ASN A 81 8.98 9.53 2.13
N TRP A 82 8.24 8.54 1.64
CA TRP A 82 6.79 8.63 1.51
C TRP A 82 6.13 8.59 2.88
N LYS A 83 4.98 9.25 3.04
CA LYS A 83 4.08 9.02 4.16
C LYS A 83 3.21 7.80 3.87
N ALA A 84 2.91 6.99 4.87
CA ALA A 84 1.99 5.85 4.77
C ALA A 84 1.18 5.72 6.05
N GLN A 85 -0.14 5.82 5.95
CA GLN A 85 -1.05 5.73 7.10
C GLN A 85 -2.10 4.65 6.85
N THR A 86 -2.09 3.63 7.71
CA THR A 86 -3.09 2.55 7.77
C THR A 86 -4.45 3.11 8.15
N PHE A 87 -5.56 2.65 7.57
CA PHE A 87 -6.96 2.96 7.92
C PHE A 87 -7.86 1.73 8.07
N TYR A 88 -7.33 0.56 7.74
CA TYR A 88 -7.99 -0.73 7.96
C TYR A 88 -6.90 -1.76 8.30
N THR A 89 -7.06 -2.47 9.42
CA THR A 89 -6.20 -3.58 9.81
C THR A 89 -7.03 -4.83 10.11
N ALA A 90 -6.72 -5.94 9.45
CA ALA A 90 -7.36 -7.26 9.59
C ALA A 90 -6.50 -8.38 8.95
N PRO A 91 -6.76 -9.66 9.23
CA PRO A 91 -7.56 -10.17 10.35
C PRO A 91 -6.84 -9.94 11.68
N ILE A 92 -7.59 -9.55 12.71
CA ILE A 92 -7.10 -9.52 14.09
C ILE A 92 -7.74 -10.65 14.87
N LYS A 93 -6.94 -11.59 15.41
CA LYS A 93 -7.47 -12.71 16.22
C LYS A 93 -7.62 -12.35 17.70
N ASP A 94 -6.73 -11.51 18.19
CA ASP A 94 -6.69 -11.05 19.57
C ASP A 94 -6.49 -9.54 19.57
N LEU A 95 -7.48 -8.77 20.01
CA LEU A 95 -7.40 -7.30 20.01
C LEU A 95 -6.25 -6.77 20.86
N SER A 96 -5.76 -7.53 21.84
CA SER A 96 -4.64 -7.14 22.70
C SER A 96 -3.29 -7.12 21.98
N CYS A 97 -3.17 -7.70 20.77
CA CYS A 97 -1.96 -7.63 19.96
C CYS A 97 -1.76 -6.27 19.27
N THR A 98 -2.79 -5.43 19.25
CA THR A 98 -2.77 -4.12 18.60
C THR A 98 -2.47 -3.00 19.57
N SER A 99 -1.83 -1.94 19.08
CA SER A 99 -1.61 -0.72 19.87
C SER A 99 -1.54 0.51 18.97
N GLU A 100 -1.70 1.69 19.55
CA GLU A 100 -1.49 2.97 18.87
C GLU A 100 -0.42 3.78 19.58
N ASN A 101 0.41 4.49 18.81
CA ASN A 101 1.34 5.49 19.31
C ASN A 101 1.20 6.77 18.47
N GLY A 102 0.47 7.75 19.02
CA GLY A 102 0.04 8.92 18.25
C GLY A 102 -0.88 8.51 17.11
N THR A 103 -0.45 8.73 15.88
CA THR A 103 -1.15 8.36 14.63
C THR A 103 -0.74 6.99 14.10
N THR A 104 0.33 6.40 14.64
CA THR A 104 0.83 5.09 14.21
C THR A 104 -0.07 3.99 14.77
N ARG A 105 -0.52 3.10 13.88
CA ARG A 105 -1.37 1.95 14.18
C ARG A 105 -0.49 0.70 14.06
N LEU A 106 -0.34 -0.05 15.15
CA LEU A 106 0.65 -1.12 15.26
C LEU A 106 -0.03 -2.46 15.43
N SER A 107 0.38 -3.41 14.59
CA SER A 107 -0.09 -4.79 14.56
C SER A 107 1.07 -5.79 14.52
N SER A 108 2.29 -5.37 14.81
CA SER A 108 3.50 -6.22 14.72
C SER A 108 3.50 -7.41 15.68
N ASN A 109 2.72 -7.34 16.76
CA ASN A 109 2.57 -8.43 17.73
C ASN A 109 1.42 -9.39 17.37
N CYS A 110 0.68 -9.10 16.30
CA CYS A 110 -0.45 -9.91 15.87
C CYS A 110 0.03 -11.13 15.08
N THR A 111 -0.59 -12.28 15.32
CA THR A 111 -0.35 -13.48 14.53
C THR A 111 -0.99 -13.36 13.16
N THR A 112 -0.27 -13.85 12.15
CA THR A 112 -0.74 -14.01 10.76
C THR A 112 -1.02 -15.48 10.42
N ASP A 113 -1.13 -16.36 11.43
CA ASP A 113 -1.41 -17.77 11.22
C ASP A 113 -2.70 -17.95 10.44
N THR A 114 -2.78 -18.98 9.60
CA THR A 114 -3.98 -19.28 8.82
C THR A 114 -5.01 -20.04 9.66
N SER A 115 -6.26 -20.07 9.20
CA SER A 115 -7.35 -20.84 9.81
C SER A 115 -8.39 -21.20 8.76
N ASP A 116 -9.21 -22.20 9.05
CA ASP A 116 -10.46 -22.50 8.33
C ASP A 116 -11.71 -21.93 9.03
N ASP A 117 -11.51 -21.22 10.15
CA ASP A 117 -12.57 -20.53 10.90
C ASP A 117 -12.15 -19.09 11.22
N GLY A 118 -12.91 -18.13 10.70
CA GLY A 118 -12.76 -16.69 10.93
C GLY A 118 -13.82 -16.07 11.85
N ASN A 119 -14.71 -16.86 12.49
CA ASN A 119 -15.83 -16.33 13.28
C ASN A 119 -15.43 -15.44 14.47
N SER A 120 -14.18 -15.58 14.94
CA SER A 120 -13.63 -14.79 16.06
C SER A 120 -12.61 -13.75 15.60
N TYR A 121 -12.57 -13.44 14.31
CA TYR A 121 -11.68 -12.42 13.78
C TYR A 121 -12.32 -11.03 13.90
N TYR A 122 -11.47 -10.03 14.05
CA TYR A 122 -11.83 -8.63 14.15
C TYR A 122 -11.15 -7.82 13.05
N ALA A 123 -11.78 -6.69 12.75
CA ALA A 123 -11.27 -5.67 11.85
C ALA A 123 -11.24 -4.34 12.60
N LEU A 124 -10.10 -3.64 12.52
CA LEU A 124 -9.97 -2.28 13.03
C LEU A 124 -10.09 -1.30 11.87
N HIS A 125 -11.04 -0.37 11.98
CA HIS A 125 -11.25 0.68 10.98
C HIS A 125 -11.10 2.05 11.61
N TRP A 126 -10.53 2.96 10.84
CA TRP A 126 -10.41 4.36 11.21
C TRP A 126 -11.00 5.25 10.14
N LYS A 127 -11.53 6.40 10.58
CA LYS A 127 -12.07 7.39 9.66
C LYS A 127 -10.97 7.97 8.79
N ILE A 128 -11.13 7.84 7.47
CA ILE A 128 -10.30 8.53 6.49
C ILE A 128 -10.57 10.05 6.58
N PRO A 129 -9.55 10.89 6.74
CA PRO A 129 -9.72 12.34 6.71
C PRO A 129 -10.32 12.80 5.38
N THR A 130 -11.19 13.79 5.42
CA THR A 130 -11.60 14.48 4.19
C THR A 130 -10.39 15.17 3.58
N ASP A 131 -10.38 15.32 2.25
CA ASP A 131 -9.36 16.09 1.54
C ASP A 131 -7.92 15.58 1.67
N TRP A 132 -7.71 14.35 2.18
CA TRP A 132 -6.41 13.72 2.33
C TRP A 132 -5.60 13.62 1.04
N GLN A 133 -6.25 13.73 -0.13
CA GLN A 133 -5.62 13.71 -1.45
C GLN A 133 -5.11 15.08 -1.93
N ASN A 134 -5.53 16.17 -1.27
CA ASN A 134 -5.24 17.54 -1.71
C ASN A 134 -3.80 17.94 -1.37
N GLU A 135 -3.27 18.92 -2.11
CA GLU A 135 -1.89 19.43 -1.93
C GLU A 135 -1.68 20.03 -0.55
N GLN A 136 -2.68 20.76 -0.03
CA GLN A 136 -2.60 21.49 1.25
C GLN A 136 -2.90 20.62 2.49
N PHE A 137 -3.14 19.32 2.30
CA PHE A 137 -3.39 18.43 3.43
C PHE A 137 -2.13 18.26 4.29
N ASP A 138 -2.27 18.49 5.59
CA ASP A 138 -1.20 18.33 6.56
C ASP A 138 -1.04 16.85 6.95
N ASP A 139 -0.02 16.21 6.40
CA ASP A 139 0.39 14.84 6.71
C ASP A 139 1.63 14.78 7.62
N THR A 140 1.98 15.88 8.29
CA THR A 140 3.19 15.95 9.14
C THR A 140 3.17 14.93 10.28
N THR A 141 1.98 14.59 10.77
CA THR A 141 1.80 13.57 11.81
C THR A 141 1.76 12.15 11.25
N TRP A 142 1.68 11.93 9.93
CA TRP A 142 1.65 10.57 9.39
C TRP A 142 3.04 9.91 9.52
N PRO A 143 3.10 8.61 9.84
CA PRO A 143 4.36 7.90 9.82
C PRO A 143 4.90 7.82 8.39
N ASN A 144 6.21 7.65 8.30
CA ASN A 144 6.86 7.34 7.04
C ASN A 144 6.51 5.91 6.61
N ALA A 145 6.60 5.65 5.32
CA ALA A 145 6.42 4.33 4.75
C ALA A 145 7.54 3.38 5.19
N THR A 146 7.19 2.11 5.35
CA THR A 146 8.16 1.02 5.50
C THR A 146 8.49 0.46 4.12
N GLU A 147 9.76 0.21 3.88
CA GLU A 147 10.24 -0.45 2.67
C GLU A 147 10.24 -1.97 2.88
N PHE A 148 9.81 -2.70 1.86
CA PHE A 148 9.80 -4.16 1.82
C PHE A 148 10.59 -4.65 0.62
N THR A 149 11.29 -5.76 0.79
CA THR A 149 12.07 -6.40 -0.27
C THR A 149 11.19 -7.18 -1.24
N ASN A 150 11.72 -7.44 -2.44
CA ASN A 150 11.04 -8.28 -3.44
C ASN A 150 10.75 -9.70 -2.93
N GLU A 151 11.56 -10.21 -1.98
CA GLU A 151 11.36 -11.50 -1.34
C GLU A 151 10.21 -11.45 -0.32
N GLU A 152 10.12 -10.40 0.48
CA GLU A 152 9.02 -10.21 1.44
C GLU A 152 7.65 -10.10 0.75
N ILE A 153 7.58 -9.44 -0.42
CA ILE A 153 6.35 -9.34 -1.23
C ILE A 153 6.12 -10.58 -2.12
N GLY A 154 7.13 -11.44 -2.32
CA GLY A 154 6.99 -12.64 -3.14
C GLY A 154 6.70 -12.36 -4.63
N VAL A 155 7.42 -11.43 -5.25
CA VAL A 155 7.16 -10.97 -6.63
C VAL A 155 7.92 -11.71 -7.73
N ASP A 156 8.80 -12.66 -7.37
CA ASP A 156 9.69 -13.39 -8.27
C ASP A 156 8.97 -14.16 -9.39
N ASN A 157 7.71 -14.52 -9.18
CA ASN A 157 6.86 -15.24 -10.13
C ASN A 157 5.74 -14.39 -10.74
N LYS A 158 5.65 -13.09 -10.40
CA LYS A 158 4.57 -12.20 -10.83
C LYS A 158 4.96 -11.49 -12.12
N ARG A 159 4.41 -11.94 -13.27
CA ARG A 159 4.73 -11.34 -14.59
C ARG A 159 4.45 -9.84 -14.68
N SER A 160 3.46 -9.37 -13.95
CA SER A 160 3.14 -7.94 -13.79
C SER A 160 4.28 -7.14 -13.17
N TYR A 161 5.17 -7.77 -12.40
CA TYR A 161 6.41 -7.18 -11.91
C TYR A 161 7.62 -7.57 -12.77
N THR A 162 7.81 -8.87 -13.03
CA THR A 162 9.03 -9.40 -13.66
C THR A 162 9.21 -8.99 -15.13
N ASN A 163 8.14 -8.59 -15.83
CA ASN A 163 8.24 -8.01 -17.17
C ASN A 163 8.79 -6.57 -17.18
N PHE A 164 8.92 -5.93 -16.01
CA PHE A 164 9.26 -4.51 -15.86
C PHE A 164 10.35 -4.28 -14.81
N THR A 165 11.26 -5.25 -14.61
CA THR A 165 12.38 -5.12 -13.67
C THR A 165 13.34 -4.01 -14.07
N ASP A 166 13.44 -3.67 -15.36
CA ASP A 166 14.16 -2.50 -15.86
C ASP A 166 13.54 -1.16 -15.44
N ILE A 167 12.31 -1.19 -14.94
CA ILE A 167 11.61 -0.03 -14.39
C ILE A 167 11.64 -0.08 -12.87
N PHE A 168 11.12 -1.16 -12.26
CA PHE A 168 10.90 -1.23 -10.82
C PHE A 168 12.16 -1.62 -10.04
N ASP A 169 12.99 -2.51 -10.60
CA ASP A 169 14.20 -3.08 -9.97
C ASP A 169 15.48 -2.63 -10.70
N ASP A 170 15.48 -1.39 -11.20
CA ASP A 170 16.63 -0.84 -11.92
C ASP A 170 17.83 -0.69 -10.97
N SER A 171 18.96 -1.30 -11.32
CA SER A 171 20.18 -1.28 -10.49
C SER A 171 20.69 0.11 -10.11
N THR A 172 20.30 1.16 -10.83
CA THR A 172 20.73 2.54 -10.57
C THR A 172 19.65 3.40 -9.91
N ASN A 173 18.38 3.11 -10.17
CA ASN A 173 17.24 3.88 -9.68
C ASN A 173 16.13 2.95 -9.14
N ASN A 174 16.52 2.04 -8.25
CA ASN A 174 15.63 1.03 -7.69
C ASN A 174 14.46 1.67 -6.93
N ALA A 175 13.24 1.25 -7.24
CA ALA A 175 12.05 1.62 -6.49
C ALA A 175 11.78 0.56 -5.43
N GLN A 176 11.52 1.00 -4.20
CA GLN A 176 11.20 0.07 -3.12
C GLN A 176 9.70 -0.19 -3.09
N PHE A 177 9.30 -1.42 -2.78
CA PHE A 177 7.93 -1.66 -2.33
C PHE A 177 7.74 -0.91 -1.02
N ILE A 178 6.65 -0.17 -0.93
CA ILE A 178 6.27 0.57 0.26
C ILE A 178 4.90 0.15 0.75
N TRP A 179 4.73 0.19 2.06
CA TRP A 179 3.46 0.08 2.75
C TRP A 179 3.49 0.88 4.06
N SER A 180 2.48 0.69 4.91
CA SER A 180 2.55 1.05 6.33
C SER A 180 3.48 0.08 7.10
N THR A 181 3.35 0.02 8.42
CA THR A 181 4.21 -0.79 9.30
C THR A 181 3.99 -2.31 9.17
N ASN A 182 2.89 -2.76 8.56
CA ASN A 182 2.58 -4.18 8.42
C ASN A 182 1.98 -4.47 7.03
N VAL A 183 2.77 -5.07 6.13
CA VAL A 183 2.34 -5.39 4.77
C VAL A 183 1.26 -6.47 4.67
N VAL A 184 1.10 -7.28 5.72
CA VAL A 184 0.16 -8.41 5.74
C VAL A 184 -1.19 -8.02 6.32
N LEU A 185 -1.21 -7.23 7.41
CA LEU A 185 -2.46 -6.96 8.14
C LEU A 185 -3.09 -5.62 7.79
N ASP A 186 -2.32 -4.66 7.29
CA ASP A 186 -2.85 -3.31 7.04
C ASP A 186 -3.51 -3.26 5.65
N ASN A 187 -4.78 -3.65 5.59
CA ASN A 187 -5.56 -3.81 4.37
C ASN A 187 -5.92 -2.51 3.65
N GLU A 188 -5.87 -1.35 4.30
CA GLU A 188 -6.11 -0.05 3.65
C GLU A 188 -5.07 0.95 4.10
N VAL A 189 -4.27 1.46 3.17
CA VAL A 189 -3.20 2.41 3.44
C VAL A 189 -3.30 3.60 2.50
N LEU A 190 -3.19 4.80 3.06
CA LEU A 190 -3.05 6.03 2.28
C LEU A 190 -1.58 6.43 2.27
N VAL A 191 -1.02 6.63 1.08
CA VAL A 191 0.36 7.09 0.91
C VAL A 191 0.43 8.45 0.24
N ARG A 192 1.39 9.28 0.65
CA ARG A 192 1.58 10.64 0.15
C ARG A 192 3.06 10.98 -0.02
N TYR A 193 3.37 11.75 -1.07
CA TYR A 193 4.71 12.30 -1.30
C TYR A 193 4.64 13.58 -2.14
N THR A 194 5.43 14.58 -1.77
CA THR A 194 5.52 15.85 -2.50
C THR A 194 6.81 15.90 -3.31
N VAL A 195 6.66 15.93 -4.63
CA VAL A 195 7.74 16.13 -5.57
C VAL A 195 8.09 17.63 -5.60
N LYS A 196 9.34 17.94 -5.29
CA LYS A 196 9.89 19.31 -5.31
C LYS A 196 10.30 19.75 -6.72
#